data_AF-A0A7S0AMF2-F1
#
_entry.id   AF-A0A7S0AMF2-F1
#
_cell.length_a   1.000
_cell.length_b   1.000
_cell.length_c   1.000
_cell.angle_alpha   90.00
_cell.angle_beta   90.00
_cell.angle_gamma   90.00
#
_symmetry.space_group_name_H-M   'P 1'
#
loop_
_entity.id
_entity.type
_entity.pdbx_description
1 polymer ?
#
loop_
_entity_poly.entity_id
_entity_poly.type
_entity_poly.pdbx_seq_one_letter_code
_entity_poly.pdbx_strand_id
1 'polypeptide(L)'
;MSAGGAADFSQHMAAVGDPGWCYAPRRKGRWRHEGSVAGNEQRAPGTYEDQWIFKTQQQIEYYFSNKNLASDVYLLKVTGPCGTGFVSVDELSNFNRLKQISRDSGMQIKGLVHAAATRSPLLAVSDDGACVRRLEPLPEVGHMSDHLCRMVAGSDPNIDWRAVTMDALRDHARFLALPSPSCLVLSGPAAWRWVRQDDRLWEELHWGVLSTRHLQGVLGFHEPRSVEFLGLTRHMVSHHDALAAFHDLLAAPEAAAWHQWAAKPQLADQFNEQQRRAYNAKLAQKPRVSPAPRAPKRRRGGWTGIGQVRCAWGSAQEATALLKLLEAKECSGCVMEEVGLCVLDMSQQGALLPLLPGGGRDCGVPAYASRLPGLLGASPDAMLRFPDGVLAAIEVKNVCPFFAHNGALAVHSAHVPLSDRHLLPHWRLRGPAESVPAAYVPQAQWEMFVSGTHKLLFVSASALQGSTVFLLERDDSYVELLLRFIGHFYCDFVLVGRPPGGDFFWGLGDYQALLLRTRAICSSTPVHFRIPPDSHAEACARELFFDAAL
;
A
#
# COMPACT_ATOMS: atom_id res chain seq x y z
N MET A 1 -20.13 29.84 -38.17
CA MET A 1 -19.84 31.19 -37.65
C MET A 1 -20.34 31.27 -36.22
N SER A 2 -19.45 31.68 -35.30
CA SER A 2 -19.62 32.15 -33.89
C SER A 2 -20.52 31.35 -32.93
N ALA A 3 -20.18 30.90 -31.71
CA ALA A 3 -19.20 31.19 -30.65
C ALA A 3 -19.96 31.53 -29.35
N GLY A 4 -19.53 30.96 -28.22
CA GLY A 4 -19.89 31.37 -26.84
C GLY A 4 -20.93 30.46 -26.16
N GLY A 5 -20.76 29.95 -24.93
CA GLY A 5 -19.73 30.17 -23.93
C GLY A 5 -19.82 29.08 -22.83
N ALA A 6 -18.68 28.79 -22.20
CA ALA A 6 -18.57 27.85 -21.10
C ALA A 6 -19.07 28.49 -19.80
N ALA A 7 -19.91 27.76 -19.06
CA ALA A 7 -20.32 28.12 -17.70
C ALA A 7 -19.42 27.40 -16.69
N ASP A 8 -18.85 28.20 -15.80
CA ASP A 8 -17.98 27.87 -14.69
C ASP A 8 -18.79 27.18 -13.57
N PHE A 9 -18.38 25.97 -13.16
CA PHE A 9 -18.95 25.23 -12.03
C PHE A 9 -17.82 24.92 -11.03
N SER A 10 -17.34 25.98 -10.39
CA SER A 10 -16.36 25.91 -9.30
C SER A 10 -17.06 26.17 -7.97
N GLN A 11 -17.67 25.16 -7.34
CA GLN A 11 -18.07 25.18 -5.92
C GLN A 11 -18.56 23.80 -5.43
N HIS A 12 -17.66 22.96 -4.91
CA HIS A 12 -17.86 22.04 -3.77
C HIS A 12 -16.60 21.17 -3.55
N MET A 13 -15.63 21.70 -2.81
CA MET A 13 -14.48 20.96 -2.28
C MET A 13 -14.17 21.50 -0.89
N ALA A 14 -14.71 20.85 0.14
CA ALA A 14 -14.25 21.00 1.51
C ALA A 14 -14.35 19.63 2.21
N ALA A 15 -13.25 19.27 2.89
CA ALA A 15 -13.05 18.12 3.78
C ALA A 15 -12.75 16.76 3.14
N VAL A 16 -11.46 16.54 2.77
CA VAL A 16 -10.77 15.25 2.94
C VAL A 16 -9.37 15.56 3.46
N GLY A 17 -9.02 14.99 4.62
CA GLY A 17 -7.73 15.15 5.28
C GLY A 17 -6.63 14.33 4.58
N ASP A 18 -5.53 15.00 4.30
CA ASP A 18 -4.33 14.50 3.64
C ASP A 18 -3.26 14.08 4.68
N PRO A 19 -2.73 12.84 4.68
CA PRO A 19 -1.59 12.46 5.50
C PRO A 19 -0.28 12.85 4.80
N GLY A 20 0.16 14.09 5.04
CA GLY A 20 1.40 14.64 4.49
C GLY A 20 2.69 13.98 5.00
N TRP A 21 3.59 13.68 4.06
CA TRP A 21 5.05 13.72 4.25
C TRP A 21 5.66 14.69 3.23
N CYS A 22 6.49 15.61 3.71
CA CYS A 22 7.08 16.70 2.93
C CYS A 22 8.08 16.24 1.84
N TYR A 23 8.03 16.83 0.64
CA TYR A 23 9.04 17.78 0.11
C TYR A 23 8.67 18.25 -1.32
N ALA A 24 8.79 19.57 -1.54
CA ALA A 24 8.39 20.35 -2.72
C ALA A 24 9.27 20.19 -3.97
N PRO A 25 8.77 20.63 -5.15
CA PRO A 25 9.57 21.33 -6.15
C PRO A 25 9.13 22.80 -6.34
N ARG A 26 10.10 23.67 -6.60
CA ARG A 26 9.90 25.09 -6.96
C ARG A 26 9.21 25.21 -8.32
N ARG A 27 8.27 26.15 -8.48
CA ARG A 27 8.28 27.17 -9.55
C ARG A 27 7.27 28.30 -9.32
N LYS A 28 7.64 29.46 -9.87
CA LYS A 28 7.05 30.81 -9.71
C LYS A 28 5.62 30.88 -10.26
N GLY A 29 4.74 31.56 -9.52
CA GLY A 29 3.39 31.93 -10.01
C GLY A 29 2.74 32.94 -9.07
N ARG A 30 2.62 34.17 -9.56
CA ARG A 30 2.00 35.34 -8.93
C ARG A 30 0.50 35.08 -8.72
N TRP A 31 -0.04 35.34 -7.52
CA TRP A 31 -1.49 35.33 -7.27
C TRP A 31 -1.97 36.70 -6.79
N ARG A 32 -3.03 37.18 -7.44
CA ARG A 32 -3.85 38.34 -7.07
C ARG A 32 -4.73 37.97 -5.87
N HIS A 33 -4.97 38.96 -5.02
CA HIS A 33 -5.94 38.91 -3.93
C HIS A 33 -7.38 39.07 -4.44
N GLU A 34 -8.29 38.25 -3.93
CA GLU A 34 -9.67 38.63 -3.63
C GLU A 34 -10.03 38.14 -2.21
N GLY A 35 -10.70 39.02 -1.44
CA GLY A 35 -11.07 38.86 -0.03
C GLY A 35 -12.22 37.86 0.17
N SER A 36 -12.69 37.55 1.38
CA SER A 36 -12.94 38.35 2.59
C SER A 36 -13.27 37.37 3.72
N VAL A 37 -12.91 37.66 4.98
CA VAL A 37 -13.83 37.74 6.16
C VAL A 37 -13.07 38.43 7.30
N ALA A 38 -13.81 39.30 7.98
CA ALA A 38 -13.40 40.30 8.95
C ALA A 38 -12.91 39.76 10.31
N GLY A 39 -12.08 40.60 10.96
CA GLY A 39 -12.08 40.74 12.43
C GLY A 39 -10.81 40.32 13.16
N ASN A 40 -9.68 41.00 12.95
CA ASN A 40 -8.89 41.51 14.08
C ASN A 40 -7.87 42.58 13.62
N GLU A 41 -7.58 43.50 14.53
CA GLU A 41 -6.88 44.78 14.36
C GLU A 41 -5.62 44.78 13.46
N GLN A 42 -5.58 45.71 12.50
CA GLN A 42 -4.46 45.93 11.59
C GLN A 42 -3.29 46.64 12.29
N ARG A 43 -2.17 45.94 12.49
CA ARG A 43 -0.85 46.57 12.62
C ARG A 43 -0.35 46.98 11.22
N ALA A 44 0.11 48.23 11.09
CA ALA A 44 0.65 48.81 9.85
C ALA A 44 1.78 47.95 9.23
N PRO A 45 2.01 48.02 7.89
CA PRO A 45 3.11 47.27 7.27
C PRO A 45 4.44 47.86 7.76
N GLY A 46 5.17 47.04 8.53
CA GLY A 46 6.51 47.36 9.00
C GLY A 46 7.52 47.51 7.85
N THR A 47 8.71 48.00 8.19
CA THR A 47 9.84 48.17 7.27
C THR A 47 10.22 46.86 6.55
N TYR A 48 11.02 46.94 5.48
CA TYR A 48 11.57 45.75 4.81
C TYR A 48 12.26 44.78 5.79
N GLU A 49 12.95 45.31 6.80
CA GLU A 49 13.56 44.52 7.87
C GLU A 49 12.50 43.83 8.75
N ASP A 50 11.41 44.52 9.10
CA ASP A 50 10.33 43.96 9.91
C ASP A 50 9.66 42.74 9.24
N GLN A 51 9.56 42.74 7.91
CA GLN A 51 9.03 41.60 7.17
C GLN A 51 9.88 40.33 7.38
N TRP A 52 11.21 40.48 7.35
CA TRP A 52 12.13 39.35 7.51
C TRP A 52 12.30 38.91 8.95
N ILE A 53 12.26 39.86 9.89
CA ILE A 53 12.20 39.56 11.33
C ILE A 53 10.93 38.77 11.64
N PHE A 54 9.77 39.16 11.10
CA PHE A 54 8.51 38.44 11.28
C PHE A 54 8.53 37.02 10.68
N LYS A 55 9.07 36.85 9.48
CA LYS A 55 9.26 35.50 8.89
C LYS A 55 10.19 34.63 9.72
N THR A 56 11.25 35.23 10.28
CA THR A 56 12.18 34.53 11.16
C THR A 56 11.50 34.13 12.47
N GLN A 57 10.69 35.03 13.04
CA GLN A 57 9.89 34.78 14.24
C GLN A 57 8.97 33.58 14.05
N GLN A 58 8.17 33.55 12.97
CA GLN A 58 7.30 32.40 12.67
C GLN A 58 8.09 31.09 12.57
N GLN A 59 9.30 31.14 12.00
CA GLN A 59 10.12 29.95 11.83
C GLN A 59 10.68 29.42 13.15
N ILE A 60 11.14 30.30 14.04
CA ILE A 60 11.65 29.93 15.36
C ILE A 60 10.50 29.48 16.26
N GLU A 61 9.37 30.18 16.25
CA GLU A 61 8.15 29.76 16.95
C GLU A 61 7.66 28.39 16.48
N TYR A 62 7.78 28.09 15.18
CA TYR A 62 7.50 26.75 14.68
C TYR A 62 8.44 25.70 15.28
N TYR A 63 9.76 25.95 15.30
CA TYR A 63 10.73 25.00 15.88
C TYR A 63 10.44 24.70 17.34
N PHE A 64 10.12 25.75 18.09
CA PHE A 64 9.75 25.66 19.50
C PHE A 64 8.26 25.44 19.71
N SER A 65 7.45 25.13 18.70
CA SER A 65 6.00 24.88 18.90
C SER A 65 5.77 23.54 19.60
N ASN A 66 4.64 23.38 20.30
CA ASN A 66 4.30 22.12 20.99
C ASN A 66 4.37 20.92 20.04
N LYS A 67 3.81 21.06 18.83
CA LYS A 67 3.76 20.00 17.82
C LYS A 67 5.15 19.62 17.29
N ASN A 68 5.99 20.62 16.96
CA ASN A 68 7.31 20.35 16.39
C ASN A 68 8.27 19.85 17.47
N LEU A 69 8.40 20.60 18.57
CA LEU A 69 9.36 20.30 19.62
C LEU A 69 9.10 18.93 20.26
N ALA A 70 7.84 18.54 20.51
CA ALA A 70 7.52 17.23 21.09
C ALA A 70 7.95 16.02 20.23
N SER A 71 8.24 16.22 18.94
CA SER A 71 8.68 15.16 18.02
C SER A 71 10.15 15.30 17.57
N ASP A 72 10.78 16.44 17.87
CA ASP A 72 12.15 16.74 17.47
C ASP A 72 13.15 16.21 18.51
N VAL A 73 13.65 14.99 18.26
CA VAL A 73 14.59 14.29 19.16
C VAL A 73 15.84 15.12 19.45
N TYR A 74 16.31 15.90 18.47
CA TYR A 74 17.51 16.71 18.62
C TYR A 74 17.24 17.90 19.53
N LEU A 75 16.20 18.71 19.23
CA LEU A 75 15.86 19.87 20.05
C LEU A 75 15.44 19.46 21.46
N LEU A 76 14.67 18.38 21.65
CA LEU A 76 14.31 17.87 22.98
C LEU A 76 15.51 17.47 23.83
N LYS A 77 16.56 16.91 23.20
CA LYS A 77 17.80 16.59 23.90
C LYS A 77 18.48 17.86 24.44
N VAL A 78 18.39 18.97 23.69
CA VAL A 78 19.01 20.25 24.06
C VAL A 78 18.13 21.04 25.06
N THR A 79 16.81 21.08 24.85
CA THR A 79 15.87 21.84 25.69
C THR A 79 15.37 21.07 26.92
N GLY A 80 15.67 19.78 26.99
CA GLY A 80 15.15 18.87 28.01
C GLY A 80 13.66 18.51 27.83
N PRO A 81 13.14 17.58 28.66
CA PRO A 81 11.79 17.01 28.52
C PRO A 81 10.65 18.04 28.60
N CYS A 82 10.85 19.10 29.38
CA CYS A 82 9.86 20.17 29.52
C CYS A 82 9.94 21.22 28.40
N GLY A 83 10.92 21.13 27.48
CA GLY A 83 11.07 22.06 26.37
C GLY A 83 11.53 23.47 26.75
N THR A 84 11.90 23.72 28.01
CA THR A 84 12.22 25.06 28.55
C THR A 84 13.71 25.37 28.63
N GLY A 85 14.58 24.42 28.28
CA GLY A 85 16.03 24.63 28.23
C GLY A 85 16.45 25.61 27.13
N PHE A 86 17.59 26.26 27.35
CA PHE A 86 18.16 27.23 26.42
C PHE A 86 18.84 26.55 25.23
N VAL A 87 18.64 27.12 24.04
CA VAL A 87 19.36 26.78 22.81
C VAL A 87 20.15 28.01 22.38
N SER A 88 21.44 27.85 22.08
CA SER A 88 22.26 28.98 21.66
C SER A 88 21.84 29.49 20.28
N VAL A 89 21.99 30.80 20.07
CA VAL A 89 21.78 31.44 18.75
C VAL A 89 22.75 30.87 17.71
N ASP A 90 23.93 30.43 18.13
CA ASP A 90 24.89 29.70 17.29
C ASP A 90 24.34 28.37 16.78
N GLU A 91 23.71 27.58 17.65
CA GLU A 91 23.10 26.31 17.26
C GLU A 91 21.94 26.55 16.29
N LEU A 92 21.06 27.51 16.58
CA LEU A 92 19.96 27.90 15.69
C LEU A 92 20.47 28.41 14.34
N SER A 93 21.64 29.07 14.31
CA SER A 93 22.24 29.55 13.05
C SER A 93 22.62 28.42 12.09
N ASN A 94 22.75 27.18 12.58
CA ASN A 94 23.03 26.02 11.74
C ASN A 94 21.82 25.52 10.94
N PHE A 95 20.61 25.97 11.27
CA PHE A 95 19.38 25.38 10.75
C PHE A 95 19.12 25.85 9.31
N ASN A 96 18.84 24.88 8.43
CA ASN A 96 18.76 25.12 6.98
C ASN A 96 17.76 26.20 6.59
N ARG A 97 16.63 26.29 7.30
CA ARG A 97 15.58 27.27 6.98
C ARG A 97 15.96 28.68 7.42
N LEU A 98 16.64 28.84 8.55
CA LEU A 98 17.16 30.13 9.02
C LEU A 98 18.32 30.61 8.13
N LYS A 99 19.20 29.70 7.69
CA LYS A 99 20.22 29.97 6.66
C LYS A 99 19.61 30.47 5.36
N GLN A 100 18.49 29.87 4.93
CA GLN A 100 17.78 30.31 3.74
C GLN A 100 17.18 31.72 3.92
N ILE A 101 16.50 31.97 5.04
CA ILE A 101 15.89 33.30 5.32
C ILE A 101 16.95 34.40 5.36
N SER A 102 18.11 34.14 5.99
CA SER A 102 19.24 35.09 6.03
C SER A 102 19.81 35.40 4.64
N ARG A 103 19.93 34.39 3.77
CA ARG A 103 20.37 34.60 2.38
C ARG A 103 19.35 35.41 1.57
N ASP A 104 18.06 35.13 1.74
CA ASP A 104 17.00 35.79 1.00
C ASP A 104 16.78 37.25 1.45
N SER A 105 17.08 37.58 2.72
CA SER A 105 16.97 38.94 3.26
C SER A 105 18.24 39.77 3.11
N GLY A 106 19.42 39.13 3.04
CA GLY A 106 20.74 39.78 3.08
C GLY A 106 21.20 40.18 4.50
N MET A 107 20.42 39.84 5.53
CA MET A 107 20.70 40.19 6.92
C MET A 107 21.46 39.07 7.64
N GLN A 108 22.26 39.44 8.66
CA GLN A 108 22.97 38.45 9.46
C GLN A 108 22.01 37.54 10.24
N ILE A 109 22.18 36.23 10.09
CA ILE A 109 21.31 35.21 10.71
C ILE A 109 21.18 35.36 12.23
N LYS A 110 22.28 35.66 12.93
CA LYS A 110 22.27 35.83 14.39
C LYS A 110 21.43 37.04 14.82
N GLY A 111 21.58 38.16 14.11
CA GLY A 111 20.78 39.36 14.34
C GLY A 111 19.30 39.14 14.07
N LEU A 112 18.97 38.38 13.01
CA LEU A 112 17.59 37.98 12.72
C LEU A 112 16.99 37.10 13.82
N VAL A 113 17.72 36.08 14.27
CA VAL A 113 17.27 35.16 15.33
C VAL A 113 17.05 35.91 16.64
N HIS A 114 18.00 36.77 17.04
CA HIS A 114 17.88 37.60 18.24
C HIS A 114 16.64 38.52 18.16
N ALA A 115 16.55 39.35 17.11
CA ALA A 115 15.42 40.28 16.94
C ALA A 115 14.06 39.58 16.86
N ALA A 116 14.00 38.41 16.22
CA ALA A 116 12.80 37.60 16.12
C ALA A 116 12.40 36.98 17.47
N ALA A 117 13.35 36.43 18.22
CA ALA A 117 13.10 35.84 19.53
C ALA A 117 12.68 36.90 20.55
N THR A 118 13.30 38.09 20.55
CA THR A 118 12.92 39.22 21.42
C THR A 118 11.50 39.71 21.14
N ARG A 119 11.01 39.60 19.90
CA ARG A 119 9.65 40.02 19.51
C ARG A 119 8.60 38.92 19.70
N SER A 120 9.01 37.69 19.94
CA SER A 120 8.10 36.56 20.10
C SER A 120 7.44 36.59 21.48
N PRO A 121 6.11 36.45 21.58
CA PRO A 121 5.43 36.31 22.87
C PRO A 121 5.64 34.92 23.49
N LEU A 122 6.24 33.96 22.78
CA LEU A 122 6.37 32.55 23.20
C LEU A 122 7.78 32.21 23.71
N LEU A 123 8.76 33.09 23.49
CA LEU A 123 10.17 32.82 23.70
C LEU A 123 10.81 33.87 24.62
N ALA A 124 11.84 33.46 25.34
CA ALA A 124 12.72 34.33 26.10
C ALA A 124 14.13 34.26 25.55
N VAL A 125 14.79 35.41 25.49
CA VAL A 125 16.23 35.52 25.19
C VAL A 125 16.98 35.66 26.52
N SER A 126 18.15 35.03 26.64
CA SER A 126 19.03 35.23 27.80
C SER A 126 19.52 36.68 27.90
N ASP A 127 19.94 37.09 29.09
CA ASP A 127 20.36 38.49 29.36
C ASP A 127 21.55 38.95 28.49
N ASP A 128 22.40 38.01 28.06
CA ASP A 128 23.53 38.24 27.15
C ASP A 128 23.15 38.19 25.65
N GLY A 129 21.88 37.93 25.32
CA GLY A 129 21.40 37.80 23.95
C GLY A 129 21.84 36.51 23.23
N ALA A 130 22.54 35.60 23.90
CA ALA A 130 23.23 34.48 23.25
C ALA A 130 22.36 33.22 23.11
N CYS A 131 21.28 33.10 23.89
CA CYS A 131 20.44 31.90 23.92
C CYS A 131 18.94 32.25 23.86
N VAL A 132 18.16 31.32 23.33
CA VAL A 132 16.70 31.39 23.22
C VAL A 132 16.09 30.17 23.90
N ARG A 133 15.01 30.37 24.67
CA ARG A 133 14.21 29.29 25.26
C ARG A 133 12.72 29.57 25.12
N ARG A 134 11.91 28.55 25.35
CA ARG A 134 10.47 28.73 25.56
C ARG A 134 10.18 29.40 26.90
N LEU A 135 9.13 30.22 26.91
CA LEU A 135 8.55 30.77 28.13
C LEU A 135 7.70 29.72 28.86
N GLU A 136 6.79 29.08 28.14
CA GLU A 136 5.92 28.04 28.69
C GLU A 136 6.52 26.65 28.47
N PRO A 137 6.48 25.78 29.49
CA PRO A 137 6.85 24.39 29.29
C PRO A 137 5.98 23.76 28.21
N LEU A 138 6.49 22.69 27.60
CA LEU A 138 5.61 21.78 26.88
C LEU A 138 4.46 21.42 27.84
N PRO A 139 3.20 21.47 27.38
CA PRO A 139 2.09 20.99 28.18
C PRO A 139 2.50 19.65 28.77
N GLU A 140 2.31 19.44 30.08
CA GLU A 140 2.57 18.14 30.69
C GLU A 140 1.97 17.13 29.73
N VAL A 141 2.86 16.29 29.19
CA VAL A 141 2.45 15.19 28.33
C VAL A 141 1.67 14.32 29.29
N GLY A 142 0.35 14.57 29.38
CA GLY A 142 -0.56 13.78 30.20
C GLY A 142 -0.18 12.35 29.88
N HIS A 143 0.34 11.65 30.89
CA HIS A 143 1.09 10.40 30.78
C HIS A 143 0.96 9.81 29.39
N MET A 144 1.97 9.99 28.52
CA MET A 144 1.97 9.26 27.25
C MET A 144 1.73 7.82 27.61
N SER A 145 0.54 7.34 27.25
CA SER A 145 0.01 6.11 27.76
C SER A 145 0.99 5.00 27.40
N ASP A 146 1.24 4.07 28.33
CA ASP A 146 2.33 3.09 28.21
C ASP A 146 2.38 2.41 26.83
N HIS A 147 1.24 2.19 26.19
CA HIS A 147 1.15 1.60 24.86
C HIS A 147 1.84 2.42 23.76
N LEU A 148 1.91 3.75 23.85
CA LEU A 148 2.58 4.61 22.86
C LEU A 148 4.11 4.51 22.89
N CYS A 149 4.67 4.06 24.02
CA CYS A 149 6.11 3.97 24.23
C CYS A 149 6.66 2.56 23.94
N ARG A 150 5.82 1.52 23.87
CA ARG A 150 6.22 0.12 23.77
C ARG A 150 6.84 -0.24 22.43
N MET A 151 8.17 -0.25 22.39
CA MET A 151 8.97 -0.77 21.29
C MET A 151 9.94 -1.84 21.78
N VAL A 152 10.17 -2.85 20.94
CA VAL A 152 11.19 -3.87 21.15
C VAL A 152 12.11 -3.88 19.92
N ALA A 153 13.41 -4.00 20.15
CA ALA A 153 14.42 -4.12 19.10
C ALA A 153 15.12 -5.48 19.17
N GLY A 154 15.58 -5.97 18.01
CA GLY A 154 16.29 -7.25 17.91
C GLY A 154 16.91 -7.47 16.53
N SER A 155 17.71 -8.54 16.40
CA SER A 155 18.39 -8.91 15.14
C SER A 155 17.63 -9.95 14.33
N ASP A 156 16.89 -10.85 15.00
CA ASP A 156 16.33 -12.05 14.40
C ASP A 156 14.79 -12.01 14.46
N PRO A 157 14.12 -11.40 13.46
CA PRO A 157 12.67 -11.27 13.45
C PRO A 157 11.99 -12.63 13.34
N ASN A 158 11.04 -12.89 14.23
CA ASN A 158 10.18 -14.05 14.18
C ASN A 158 9.05 -13.83 13.15
N ILE A 159 9.31 -14.19 11.90
CA ILE A 159 8.33 -14.03 10.80
C ILE A 159 7.08 -14.90 10.97
N ASP A 160 7.22 -16.02 11.68
CA ASP A 160 6.17 -17.00 11.94
C ASP A 160 5.37 -16.65 13.21
N TRP A 161 5.56 -15.46 13.78
CA TRP A 161 4.86 -15.04 14.99
C TRP A 161 3.35 -15.14 14.80
N ARG A 162 2.73 -16.11 15.49
CA ARG A 162 1.31 -16.49 15.36
C ARG A 162 0.85 -16.89 13.96
N ALA A 163 1.77 -17.22 13.07
CA ALA A 163 1.43 -17.67 11.73
C ALA A 163 0.61 -18.97 11.80
N VAL A 164 -0.52 -18.99 11.10
CA VAL A 164 -1.27 -20.19 10.78
C VAL A 164 -0.70 -20.76 9.47
N THR A 165 -0.66 -22.09 9.34
CA THR A 165 -0.22 -22.72 8.09
C THR A 165 -1.40 -22.88 7.12
N MET A 166 -1.13 -22.90 5.81
CA MET A 166 -2.17 -23.19 4.82
C MET A 166 -2.83 -24.54 5.07
N ASP A 167 -2.10 -25.57 5.51
CA ASP A 167 -2.70 -26.87 5.85
C ASP A 167 -3.69 -26.78 7.02
N ALA A 168 -3.38 -25.98 8.04
CA ALA A 168 -4.31 -25.74 9.15
C ALA A 168 -5.54 -24.93 8.71
N LEU A 169 -5.38 -23.98 7.77
CA LEU A 169 -6.50 -23.27 7.16
C LEU A 169 -7.37 -24.23 6.32
N ARG A 170 -6.76 -25.16 5.59
CA ARG A 170 -7.46 -26.19 4.79
C ARG A 170 -8.30 -27.14 5.63
N ASP A 171 -7.94 -27.38 6.90
CA ASP A 171 -8.74 -28.18 7.82
C ASP A 171 -9.97 -27.41 8.39
N HIS A 172 -10.11 -26.10 8.12
CA HIS A 172 -11.25 -25.31 8.57
C HIS A 172 -12.54 -25.69 7.82
N ALA A 173 -13.64 -25.91 8.55
CA ALA A 173 -14.88 -26.47 7.99
C ALA A 173 -15.58 -25.60 6.93
N ARG A 174 -15.27 -24.30 6.86
CA ARG A 174 -15.79 -23.36 5.85
C ARG A 174 -14.75 -22.98 4.79
N PHE A 175 -13.64 -23.70 4.73
CA PHE A 175 -12.62 -23.52 3.71
C PHE A 175 -12.65 -24.71 2.74
N LEU A 176 -12.94 -24.45 1.47
CA LEU A 176 -12.95 -25.45 0.40
C LEU A 176 -11.55 -25.54 -0.21
N ALA A 177 -10.75 -26.44 0.34
CA ALA A 177 -9.37 -26.67 -0.06
C ALA A 177 -9.26 -27.37 -1.41
N LEU A 178 -8.26 -27.01 -2.22
CA LEU A 178 -7.92 -27.75 -3.44
C LEU A 178 -7.21 -29.06 -3.06
N PRO A 179 -7.41 -30.18 -3.78
CA PRO A 179 -6.60 -31.39 -3.60
C PRO A 179 -5.17 -31.19 -4.17
N SER A 180 -4.29 -32.18 -3.99
CA SER A 180 -2.98 -32.17 -4.68
C SER A 180 -3.18 -32.16 -6.21
N PRO A 181 -2.33 -31.47 -6.99
CA PRO A 181 -2.36 -31.50 -8.45
C PRO A 181 -2.27 -32.90 -9.06
N SER A 182 -1.67 -33.86 -8.35
CA SER A 182 -1.62 -35.27 -8.76
C SER A 182 -3.00 -35.95 -8.86
N CYS A 183 -4.02 -35.39 -8.22
CA CYS A 183 -5.40 -35.88 -8.28
C CYS A 183 -6.24 -35.17 -9.37
N LEU A 184 -5.66 -34.22 -10.11
CA LEU A 184 -6.39 -33.31 -11.00
C LEU A 184 -6.06 -33.59 -12.46
N VAL A 185 -6.98 -33.20 -13.35
CA VAL A 185 -6.79 -33.21 -14.80
C VAL A 185 -6.49 -31.78 -15.24
N LEU A 186 -5.25 -31.54 -15.70
CA LEU A 186 -4.76 -30.21 -16.10
C LEU A 186 -4.71 -30.10 -17.63
N SER A 187 -5.88 -29.98 -18.26
CA SER A 187 -6.05 -29.93 -19.73
C SER A 187 -6.12 -28.49 -20.27
N GLY A 188 -5.17 -27.63 -19.88
CA GLY A 188 -5.04 -26.27 -20.40
C GLY A 188 -5.11 -25.16 -19.36
N PRO A 189 -4.92 -23.90 -19.78
CA PRO A 189 -4.83 -22.74 -18.88
C PRO A 189 -6.04 -22.56 -17.96
N ALA A 190 -7.24 -22.90 -18.43
CA ALA A 190 -8.47 -22.85 -17.62
C ALA A 190 -8.41 -23.77 -16.38
N ALA A 191 -7.64 -24.86 -16.44
CA ALA A 191 -7.52 -25.81 -15.33
C ALA A 191 -6.46 -25.40 -14.29
N TRP A 192 -5.63 -24.38 -14.55
CA TRP A 192 -4.56 -23.97 -13.65
C TRP A 192 -5.07 -23.34 -12.34
N ARG A 193 -6.31 -22.88 -12.34
CA ARG A 193 -7.02 -22.42 -11.13
C ARG A 193 -7.22 -23.52 -10.09
N TRP A 194 -7.03 -24.79 -10.46
CA TRP A 194 -7.11 -25.92 -9.54
C TRP A 194 -5.77 -26.29 -8.89
N VAL A 195 -4.66 -25.69 -9.33
CA VAL A 195 -3.32 -25.95 -8.77
C VAL A 195 -3.09 -25.03 -7.57
N ARG A 196 -2.78 -25.62 -6.42
CA ARG A 196 -2.50 -24.87 -5.19
C ARG A 196 -1.32 -23.94 -5.38
N GLN A 197 -1.38 -22.75 -4.79
CA GLN A 197 -0.32 -21.75 -4.91
C GLN A 197 0.98 -22.16 -4.21
N ASP A 198 0.91 -23.06 -3.22
CA ASP A 198 2.07 -23.61 -2.53
C ASP A 198 2.68 -24.86 -3.23
N ASP A 199 2.12 -25.29 -4.36
CA ASP A 199 2.67 -26.38 -5.16
C ASP A 199 3.74 -25.86 -6.13
N ARG A 200 4.82 -26.62 -6.34
CA ARG A 200 5.90 -26.24 -7.26
C ARG A 200 5.39 -26.01 -8.68
N LEU A 201 4.38 -26.77 -9.12
CA LEU A 201 3.81 -26.61 -10.45
C LEU A 201 3.26 -25.19 -10.65
N TRP A 202 2.75 -24.54 -9.62
CA TRP A 202 2.16 -23.20 -9.72
C TRP A 202 3.16 -22.16 -10.26
N GLU A 203 4.42 -22.19 -9.82
CA GLU A 203 5.48 -21.31 -10.34
C GLU A 203 5.81 -21.60 -11.81
N GLU A 204 5.80 -22.88 -12.20
CA GLU A 204 6.06 -23.29 -13.59
C GLU A 204 4.93 -22.83 -14.52
N LEU A 205 3.68 -22.82 -14.05
CA LEU A 205 2.51 -22.35 -14.81
C LEU A 205 2.51 -20.84 -15.06
N HIS A 206 3.31 -20.05 -14.34
CA HIS A 206 3.45 -18.62 -14.58
C HIS A 206 4.32 -18.29 -15.80
N TRP A 207 5.08 -19.26 -16.31
CA TRP A 207 5.96 -19.04 -17.44
C TRP A 207 5.15 -18.74 -18.70
N GLY A 208 5.43 -17.59 -19.31
CA GLY A 208 4.70 -17.14 -20.50
C GLY A 208 3.35 -16.48 -20.23
N VAL A 209 2.97 -16.28 -18.97
CA VAL A 209 1.71 -15.63 -18.59
C VAL A 209 1.99 -14.20 -18.13
N LEU A 210 1.31 -13.22 -18.75
CA LEU A 210 1.26 -11.88 -18.16
C LEU A 210 0.35 -11.93 -16.94
N SER A 211 0.94 -12.07 -15.75
CA SER A 211 0.22 -12.06 -14.48
C SER A 211 0.31 -10.74 -13.70
N THR A 212 -0.37 -10.69 -12.54
CA THR A 212 -0.35 -9.58 -11.57
C THR A 212 1.06 -9.09 -11.22
N ARG A 213 2.06 -9.99 -11.23
CA ARG A 213 3.48 -9.65 -10.96
C ARG A 213 4.06 -8.62 -11.93
N HIS A 214 3.54 -8.56 -13.16
CA HIS A 214 4.05 -7.65 -14.18
C HIS A 214 3.35 -6.30 -14.16
N LEU A 215 2.16 -6.20 -13.55
CA LEU A 215 1.25 -5.05 -13.72
C LEU A 215 1.91 -3.71 -13.41
N GLN A 216 2.64 -3.60 -12.31
CA GLN A 216 3.30 -2.34 -11.94
C GLN A 216 4.32 -1.90 -12.99
N GLY A 217 5.10 -2.86 -13.50
CA GLY A 217 6.11 -2.64 -14.53
C GLY A 217 5.50 -2.29 -15.88
N VAL A 218 4.53 -3.08 -16.36
CA VAL A 218 3.92 -2.86 -17.69
C VAL A 218 3.05 -1.62 -17.74
N LEU A 219 2.44 -1.21 -16.63
CA LEU A 219 1.64 0.01 -16.56
C LEU A 219 2.50 1.26 -16.31
N GLY A 220 3.76 1.12 -15.88
CA GLY A 220 4.62 2.25 -15.54
C GLY A 220 4.20 2.98 -14.26
N PHE A 221 3.52 2.30 -13.33
CA PHE A 221 3.05 2.90 -12.07
C PHE A 221 4.18 3.26 -11.11
N HIS A 222 5.32 2.57 -11.23
CA HIS A 222 6.54 2.83 -10.47
C HIS A 222 7.50 3.81 -11.15
N GLU A 223 7.12 4.39 -12.29
CA GLU A 223 7.87 5.49 -12.89
C GLU A 223 7.76 6.77 -12.05
N PRO A 224 8.79 7.65 -12.02
CA PRO A 224 8.85 8.79 -11.10
C PRO A 224 7.60 9.68 -11.12
N ARG A 225 7.07 10.01 -12.31
CA ARG A 225 5.91 10.90 -12.43
C ARG A 225 4.61 10.23 -11.99
N SER A 226 4.46 8.93 -12.26
CA SER A 226 3.30 8.16 -11.81
C SER A 226 3.30 7.98 -10.30
N VAL A 227 4.46 7.69 -9.69
CA VAL A 227 4.60 7.63 -8.22
C VAL A 227 4.20 8.95 -7.58
N GLU A 228 4.68 10.08 -8.11
CA GLU A 228 4.31 11.42 -7.63
C GLU A 228 2.80 11.66 -7.78
N PHE A 229 2.23 11.36 -8.94
CA PHE A 229 0.80 11.60 -9.24
C PHE A 229 -0.14 10.78 -8.36
N LEU A 230 0.18 9.50 -8.16
CA LEU A 230 -0.62 8.56 -7.38
C LEU A 230 -0.42 8.71 -5.86
N GLY A 231 0.51 9.59 -5.43
CA GLY A 231 0.84 9.74 -4.01
C GLY A 231 1.54 8.52 -3.42
N LEU A 232 2.24 7.74 -4.25
CA LEU A 232 3.00 6.58 -3.79
C LEU A 232 4.28 7.04 -3.09
N THR A 233 4.78 6.20 -2.19
CA THR A 233 6.01 6.52 -1.47
C THR A 233 7.23 6.48 -2.37
N ARG A 234 8.17 7.42 -2.22
CA ARG A 234 9.38 7.55 -3.08
C ARG A 234 10.23 6.29 -3.20
N HIS A 235 10.20 5.39 -2.23
CA HIS A 235 10.94 4.12 -2.30
C HIS A 235 10.35 3.11 -3.30
N MET A 236 9.15 3.39 -3.81
CA MET A 236 8.50 2.60 -4.87
C MET A 236 8.90 3.07 -6.27
N VAL A 237 9.68 4.15 -6.41
CA VAL A 237 10.21 4.55 -7.73
C VAL A 237 11.17 3.46 -8.21
N SER A 238 10.80 2.78 -9.29
CA SER A 238 11.57 1.68 -9.87
C SER A 238 11.32 1.57 -11.37
N HIS A 239 12.30 1.99 -12.18
CA HIS A 239 12.32 1.65 -13.61
C HIS A 239 12.71 0.18 -13.83
N HIS A 240 13.32 -0.46 -12.82
CA HIS A 240 13.71 -1.87 -12.90
C HIS A 240 12.50 -2.79 -13.10
N ASP A 241 11.34 -2.45 -12.54
CA ASP A 241 10.14 -3.28 -12.63
C ASP A 241 9.61 -3.33 -14.08
N ALA A 242 9.71 -2.23 -14.82
CA ALA A 242 9.38 -2.19 -16.25
C ALA A 242 10.37 -3.02 -17.07
N LEU A 243 11.67 -2.91 -16.77
CA LEU A 243 12.71 -3.70 -17.45
C LEU A 243 12.59 -5.20 -17.17
N ALA A 244 12.28 -5.58 -15.92
CA ALA A 244 12.03 -6.96 -15.52
C ALA A 244 10.82 -7.53 -16.27
N ALA A 245 9.70 -6.81 -16.29
CA ALA A 245 8.52 -7.21 -17.04
C ALA A 245 8.79 -7.33 -18.55
N PHE A 246 9.57 -6.41 -19.12
CA PHE A 246 9.99 -6.49 -20.53
C PHE A 246 10.81 -7.75 -20.82
N HIS A 247 11.83 -8.06 -20.02
CA HIS A 247 12.65 -9.27 -20.23
C HIS A 247 11.87 -10.57 -20.03
N ASP A 248 11.02 -10.64 -19.01
CA ASP A 248 10.17 -11.81 -18.75
C ASP A 248 9.23 -12.09 -19.92
N LEU A 249 8.56 -11.04 -20.43
CA LEU A 249 7.62 -11.15 -21.56
C LEU A 249 8.33 -11.36 -22.91
N LEU A 250 9.60 -10.94 -23.04
CA LEU A 250 10.40 -11.22 -24.24
C LEU A 250 10.84 -12.68 -24.31
N ALA A 251 11.11 -13.31 -23.15
CA ALA A 251 11.49 -14.73 -23.06
C ALA A 251 10.29 -15.69 -23.13
N ALA A 252 9.09 -15.18 -22.85
CA ALA A 252 7.81 -15.91 -22.82
C ALA A 252 7.33 -16.65 -24.11
N PRO A 253 7.61 -16.20 -25.36
CA PRO A 253 6.98 -16.79 -26.55
C PRO A 253 7.26 -18.28 -26.74
N GLU A 254 8.40 -18.77 -26.24
CA GLU A 254 8.77 -20.19 -26.37
C GLU A 254 8.03 -21.07 -25.37
N ALA A 255 7.71 -20.59 -24.14
CA ALA A 255 7.10 -21.38 -23.06
C ALA A 255 5.64 -21.79 -23.35
N ALA A 256 4.83 -20.90 -23.93
CA ALA A 256 3.43 -21.17 -24.27
C ALA A 256 3.28 -22.26 -25.36
N ALA A 257 4.32 -22.50 -26.17
CA ALA A 257 4.31 -23.51 -27.22
C ALA A 257 4.55 -24.95 -26.71
N TRP A 258 5.07 -25.14 -25.50
CA TRP A 258 5.44 -26.47 -24.96
C TRP A 258 4.25 -27.27 -24.45
N HIS A 259 3.09 -26.65 -24.32
CA HIS A 259 1.94 -27.29 -23.72
C HIS A 259 0.86 -27.53 -24.78
N GLN A 260 0.93 -28.65 -25.48
CA GLN A 260 -0.18 -29.12 -26.32
C GLN A 260 -1.27 -29.70 -25.40
N TRP A 261 -2.38 -28.98 -25.22
CA TRP A 261 -3.48 -29.41 -24.33
C TRP A 261 -4.64 -30.09 -25.07
N ALA A 262 -5.26 -31.08 -24.43
CA ALA A 262 -6.40 -31.81 -24.97
C ALA A 262 -7.71 -30.98 -24.97
N ALA A 263 -8.48 -31.09 -26.04
CA ALA A 263 -9.57 -30.19 -26.45
C ALA A 263 -10.90 -30.27 -25.64
N LYS A 264 -10.92 -30.70 -24.37
CA LYS A 264 -12.19 -30.85 -23.60
C LYS A 264 -12.14 -30.25 -22.17
N PRO A 265 -12.08 -28.92 -22.02
CA PRO A 265 -11.93 -28.25 -20.71
C PRO A 265 -13.11 -28.45 -19.75
N GLN A 266 -14.35 -28.55 -20.23
CA GLN A 266 -15.53 -28.68 -19.35
C GLN A 266 -15.57 -30.01 -18.59
N LEU A 267 -15.14 -31.10 -19.23
CA LEU A 267 -15.08 -32.41 -18.57
C LEU A 267 -13.97 -32.45 -17.51
N ALA A 268 -12.84 -31.77 -17.76
CA ALA A 268 -11.76 -31.63 -16.79
C ALA A 268 -12.21 -30.83 -15.56
N ASP A 269 -12.94 -29.74 -15.76
CA ASP A 269 -13.47 -28.91 -14.65
C ASP A 269 -14.48 -29.67 -13.78
N GLN A 270 -15.42 -30.41 -14.39
CA GLN A 270 -16.38 -31.24 -13.65
C GLN A 270 -15.67 -32.33 -12.84
N PHE A 271 -14.67 -32.98 -13.44
CA PHE A 271 -13.86 -33.98 -12.76
C PHE A 271 -13.08 -33.37 -11.58
N ASN A 272 -12.39 -32.24 -11.80
CA ASN A 272 -11.60 -31.57 -10.77
C ASN A 272 -12.47 -31.11 -9.59
N GLU A 273 -13.67 -30.60 -9.88
CA GLU A 273 -14.65 -30.26 -8.84
C GLU A 273 -15.10 -31.50 -8.04
N GLN A 274 -15.32 -32.64 -8.71
CA GLN A 274 -15.63 -33.90 -8.02
C GLN A 274 -14.48 -34.34 -7.09
N GLN A 275 -13.23 -34.21 -7.54
CA GLN A 275 -12.05 -34.51 -6.73
C GLN A 275 -11.93 -33.57 -5.52
N ARG A 276 -12.18 -32.27 -5.72
CA ARG A 276 -12.23 -31.28 -4.63
C ARG A 276 -13.28 -31.65 -3.59
N ARG A 277 -14.49 -32.02 -4.01
CA ARG A 277 -15.56 -32.46 -3.09
C ARG A 277 -15.16 -33.70 -2.31
N ALA A 278 -14.61 -34.72 -2.98
CA ALA A 278 -14.15 -35.94 -2.32
C ALA A 278 -13.01 -35.66 -1.32
N TYR A 279 -12.11 -34.75 -1.64
CA TYR A 279 -11.02 -34.32 -0.75
C TYR A 279 -11.56 -33.61 0.50
N ASN A 280 -12.44 -32.61 0.34
CA ASN A 280 -13.00 -31.89 1.48
C ASN A 280 -13.93 -32.76 2.34
N ALA A 281 -14.63 -33.73 1.76
CA ALA A 281 -15.39 -34.73 2.52
C ALA A 281 -14.50 -35.57 3.44
N LYS A 282 -13.28 -35.89 3.02
CA LYS A 282 -12.29 -36.57 3.87
C LYS A 282 -11.75 -35.65 4.97
N LEU A 283 -11.50 -34.38 4.66
CA LEU A 283 -11.08 -33.39 5.67
C LEU A 283 -12.14 -33.21 6.77
N ALA A 284 -13.42 -33.16 6.39
CA ALA A 284 -14.53 -33.02 7.34
C ALA A 284 -14.67 -34.20 8.32
N GLN A 285 -14.11 -35.37 7.98
CA GLN A 285 -14.09 -36.55 8.87
C GLN A 285 -12.93 -36.53 9.87
N LYS A 286 -11.91 -35.69 9.66
CA LYS A 286 -10.81 -35.57 10.62
C LYS A 286 -11.32 -34.95 11.93
N PRO A 287 -10.80 -35.39 13.09
CA PRO A 287 -11.05 -34.71 14.35
C PRO A 287 -10.64 -33.23 14.22
N ARG A 288 -11.52 -32.31 14.64
CA ARG A 288 -11.17 -30.89 14.65
C ARG A 288 -10.10 -30.65 15.69
N VAL A 289 -8.92 -30.27 15.23
CA VAL A 289 -7.85 -29.74 16.08
C VAL A 289 -7.79 -28.24 15.82
N SER A 290 -7.79 -27.44 16.87
CA SER A 290 -7.59 -25.99 16.72
C SER A 290 -6.28 -25.73 15.99
N PRO A 291 -6.23 -24.81 15.00
CA PRO A 291 -5.00 -24.47 14.30
C PRO A 291 -3.89 -24.12 15.28
N ALA A 292 -2.89 -24.99 15.42
CA ALA A 292 -1.72 -24.68 16.22
C ALA A 292 -0.87 -23.63 15.48
N PRO A 293 -0.37 -22.59 16.17
CA PRO A 293 0.57 -21.67 15.55
C PRO A 293 1.81 -22.42 15.06
N ARG A 294 2.36 -21.97 13.94
CA ARG A 294 3.61 -22.50 13.41
C ARG A 294 4.74 -22.30 14.43
N ALA A 295 5.55 -23.34 14.65
CA ALA A 295 6.80 -23.18 15.39
C ALA A 295 7.76 -22.26 14.59
N PRO A 296 8.47 -21.33 15.25
CA PRO A 296 9.37 -20.41 14.55
C PRO A 296 10.47 -21.18 13.83
N LYS A 297 10.58 -21.01 12.52
CA LYS A 297 11.68 -21.59 11.74
C LYS A 297 12.88 -20.64 11.75
N ARG A 298 13.96 -21.04 12.43
CA ARG A 298 15.24 -20.34 12.32
C ARG A 298 15.79 -20.42 10.90
N ARG A 299 15.98 -19.27 10.29
CA ARG A 299 16.60 -19.16 8.96
C ARG A 299 18.12 -19.32 9.07
N ARG A 300 18.72 -20.13 8.20
CA ARG A 300 20.18 -20.18 8.02
C ARG A 300 20.61 -18.99 7.14
N GLY A 301 21.54 -18.16 7.62
CA GLY A 301 22.18 -17.10 6.81
C GLY A 301 21.76 -15.65 7.09
N GLY A 302 21.06 -15.36 8.20
CA GLY A 302 20.67 -14.00 8.57
C GLY A 302 19.75 -13.29 7.56
N TRP A 303 19.42 -12.03 7.83
CA TRP A 303 18.63 -11.18 6.94
C TRP A 303 19.52 -10.14 6.28
N THR A 304 19.49 -10.03 4.95
CA THR A 304 20.35 -9.08 4.21
C THR A 304 19.75 -7.67 4.13
N GLY A 305 18.46 -7.51 4.46
CA GLY A 305 17.79 -6.21 4.52
C GLY A 305 16.31 -6.30 4.88
N ILE A 306 15.72 -5.18 5.30
CA ILE A 306 14.31 -5.10 5.72
C ILE A 306 13.32 -5.52 4.63
N GLY A 307 13.66 -5.31 3.34
CA GLY A 307 12.82 -5.74 2.22
C GLY A 307 12.57 -7.26 2.23
N GLN A 308 13.63 -8.04 2.49
CA GLN A 308 13.53 -9.50 2.58
C GLN A 308 12.68 -9.95 3.78
N VAL A 309 12.81 -9.26 4.92
CA VAL A 309 11.96 -9.50 6.11
C VAL A 309 10.49 -9.22 5.79
N ARG A 310 10.21 -8.12 5.08
CA ARG A 310 8.84 -7.73 4.70
C ARG A 310 8.18 -8.76 3.79
N CYS A 311 8.89 -9.24 2.76
CA CYS A 311 8.39 -10.28 1.87
C CYS A 311 8.12 -11.58 2.64
N ALA A 312 9.07 -12.03 3.46
CA ALA A 312 8.92 -13.26 4.24
C ALA A 312 7.76 -13.17 5.26
N TRP A 313 7.60 -12.04 5.94
CA TRP A 313 6.44 -11.77 6.80
C TRP A 313 5.14 -11.85 6.01
N GLY A 314 5.11 -11.21 4.84
CA GLY A 314 3.96 -11.18 3.93
C GLY A 314 3.40 -12.58 3.68
N SER A 315 4.25 -13.46 3.16
CA SER A 315 3.91 -14.85 2.83
C SER A 315 3.60 -15.70 4.07
N ALA A 316 4.33 -15.52 5.17
CA ALA A 316 4.11 -16.31 6.38
C ALA A 316 2.74 -16.04 7.04
N GLN A 317 2.17 -14.85 6.82
CA GLN A 317 0.95 -14.40 7.51
C GLN A 317 -0.31 -14.46 6.63
N GLU A 318 -0.22 -14.88 5.37
CA GLU A 318 -1.34 -14.92 4.42
C GLU A 318 -2.50 -15.80 4.93
N ALA A 319 -2.20 -17.06 5.27
CA ALA A 319 -3.18 -17.98 5.84
C ALA A 319 -3.80 -17.46 7.16
N THR A 320 -3.01 -16.76 7.98
CA THR A 320 -3.49 -16.13 9.22
C THR A 320 -4.54 -15.07 8.92
N ALA A 321 -4.28 -14.19 7.94
CA ALA A 321 -5.21 -13.13 7.58
C ALA A 321 -6.48 -13.69 6.92
N LEU A 322 -6.36 -14.73 6.08
CA LEU A 322 -7.50 -15.44 5.51
C LEU A 322 -8.35 -16.11 6.60
N LEU A 323 -7.73 -16.77 7.58
CA LEU A 323 -8.45 -17.36 8.71
C LEU A 323 -9.21 -16.28 9.50
N LYS A 324 -8.55 -15.17 9.85
CA LYS A 324 -9.17 -14.05 10.56
C LYS A 324 -10.33 -13.44 9.78
N LEU A 325 -10.20 -13.31 8.46
CA LEU A 325 -11.30 -12.87 7.60
C LEU A 325 -12.47 -13.87 7.65
N LEU A 326 -12.18 -15.16 7.49
CA LEU A 326 -13.21 -16.20 7.49
C LEU A 326 -13.97 -16.26 8.81
N GLU A 327 -13.28 -16.08 9.93
CA GLU A 327 -13.83 -16.10 11.29
C GLU A 327 -14.50 -14.77 11.71
N ALA A 328 -14.35 -13.70 10.93
CA ALA A 328 -15.02 -12.44 11.19
C ALA A 328 -16.54 -12.61 11.19
N LYS A 329 -17.24 -11.87 12.06
CA LYS A 329 -18.69 -11.93 12.21
C LYS A 329 -19.41 -11.61 10.90
N GLU A 330 -18.88 -10.65 10.15
CA GLU A 330 -19.36 -10.20 8.85
C GLU A 330 -19.28 -11.30 7.78
N CYS A 331 -18.36 -12.26 7.94
CA CYS A 331 -18.20 -13.41 7.05
C CYS A 331 -18.88 -14.68 7.62
N SER A 332 -19.77 -14.53 8.61
CA SER A 332 -20.56 -15.65 9.13
C SER A 332 -21.42 -16.26 8.03
N GLY A 333 -21.37 -17.58 7.88
CA GLY A 333 -22.07 -18.31 6.81
C GLY A 333 -21.39 -18.23 5.43
N CYS A 334 -20.32 -17.43 5.27
CA CYS A 334 -19.53 -17.46 4.05
C CYS A 334 -18.68 -18.74 3.98
N VAL A 335 -18.37 -19.16 2.75
CA VAL A 335 -17.46 -20.25 2.42
C VAL A 335 -16.28 -19.67 1.64
N MET A 336 -15.07 -19.91 2.11
CA MET A 336 -13.85 -19.51 1.42
C MET A 336 -13.38 -20.66 0.52
N GLU A 337 -12.96 -20.39 -0.69
CA GLU A 337 -12.47 -21.38 -1.66
C GLU A 337 -11.02 -21.08 -2.01
N GLU A 338 -10.18 -22.09 -1.91
CA GLU A 338 -8.81 -22.03 -2.39
C GLU A 338 -8.80 -21.99 -3.93
N VAL A 339 -7.94 -21.15 -4.51
CA VAL A 339 -7.85 -20.94 -5.95
C VAL A 339 -6.39 -20.79 -6.37
N GLY A 340 -6.06 -21.35 -7.53
CA GLY A 340 -4.75 -21.27 -8.18
C GLY A 340 -4.61 -20.10 -9.15
N LEU A 341 -3.92 -20.34 -10.25
CA LEU A 341 -3.74 -19.37 -11.33
C LEU A 341 -4.95 -19.36 -12.27
N CYS A 342 -5.77 -18.31 -12.20
CA CYS A 342 -6.80 -18.03 -13.19
C CYS A 342 -6.15 -17.48 -14.45
N VAL A 343 -6.51 -18.00 -15.63
CA VAL A 343 -5.93 -17.56 -16.92
C VAL A 343 -7.02 -17.36 -17.97
N LEU A 344 -6.91 -16.26 -18.72
CA LEU A 344 -7.60 -16.02 -19.98
C LEU A 344 -6.66 -16.35 -21.14
N ASP A 345 -7.11 -17.26 -22.02
CA ASP A 345 -6.40 -17.62 -23.25
C ASP A 345 -6.91 -16.78 -24.43
N MET A 346 -6.14 -15.75 -24.77
CA MET A 346 -6.45 -14.79 -25.81
C MET A 346 -6.42 -15.38 -27.23
N SER A 347 -5.96 -16.63 -27.42
CA SER A 347 -6.10 -17.34 -28.69
C SER A 347 -7.54 -17.82 -28.95
N GLN A 348 -8.35 -17.97 -27.89
CA GLN A 348 -9.75 -18.41 -27.95
C GLN A 348 -10.72 -17.21 -28.02
N GLN A 349 -10.40 -16.22 -28.88
CA GLN A 349 -11.05 -14.90 -28.92
C GLN A 349 -12.59 -14.95 -29.01
N GLY A 350 -13.15 -15.94 -29.71
CA GLY A 350 -14.61 -16.10 -29.85
C GLY A 350 -15.35 -16.35 -28.53
N ALA A 351 -14.72 -17.05 -27.58
CA ALA A 351 -15.30 -17.31 -26.25
C ALA A 351 -15.09 -16.15 -25.27
N LEU A 352 -14.04 -15.34 -25.49
CA LEU A 352 -13.68 -14.21 -24.63
C LEU A 352 -14.37 -12.90 -25.00
N LEU A 353 -14.90 -12.77 -26.21
CA LEU A 353 -15.56 -11.55 -26.68
C LEU A 353 -16.60 -10.99 -25.68
N PRO A 354 -17.52 -11.80 -25.12
CA PRO A 354 -18.51 -11.34 -24.15
C PRO A 354 -17.92 -10.91 -22.80
N LEU A 355 -16.69 -11.31 -22.50
CA LEU A 355 -16.00 -11.00 -21.25
C LEU A 355 -15.16 -9.73 -21.34
N LEU A 356 -14.80 -9.29 -22.55
CA LEU A 356 -14.05 -8.06 -22.77
C LEU A 356 -14.95 -6.83 -22.59
N PRO A 357 -14.48 -5.78 -21.89
CA PRO A 357 -15.18 -4.50 -21.85
C PRO A 357 -15.46 -3.98 -23.26
N GLY A 358 -16.74 -3.72 -23.55
CA GLY A 358 -17.22 -3.26 -24.85
C GLY A 358 -17.50 -4.36 -25.89
N GLY A 359 -17.26 -5.64 -25.58
CA GLY A 359 -17.55 -6.79 -26.44
C GLY A 359 -19.00 -7.29 -26.33
N GLY A 360 -19.94 -6.56 -26.92
CA GLY A 360 -21.31 -7.05 -27.12
C GLY A 360 -21.41 -7.93 -28.39
N ARG A 361 -22.47 -8.74 -28.53
CA ARG A 361 -22.70 -9.52 -29.77
C ARG A 361 -22.78 -8.65 -31.04
N ASP A 362 -23.09 -7.36 -30.87
CA ASP A 362 -23.21 -6.36 -31.95
C ASP A 362 -21.96 -5.45 -32.07
N CYS A 363 -21.01 -5.54 -31.12
CA CYS A 363 -19.77 -4.78 -31.13
C CYS A 363 -18.65 -5.71 -31.60
N GLY A 364 -17.98 -5.42 -32.72
CA GLY A 364 -16.82 -6.21 -33.15
C GLY A 364 -15.72 -6.33 -32.08
N VAL A 365 -14.76 -7.22 -32.29
CA VAL A 365 -13.60 -7.41 -31.39
C VAL A 365 -12.93 -6.04 -31.12
N PRO A 366 -12.77 -5.62 -29.85
CA PRO A 366 -12.09 -4.37 -29.54
C PRO A 366 -10.69 -4.34 -30.14
N ALA A 367 -10.29 -3.22 -30.76
CA ALA A 367 -9.02 -3.12 -31.49
C ALA A 367 -7.79 -3.47 -30.63
N TYR A 368 -7.85 -3.20 -29.32
CA TYR A 368 -6.77 -3.53 -28.39
C TYR A 368 -6.60 -5.05 -28.18
N ALA A 369 -7.63 -5.87 -28.40
CA ALA A 369 -7.58 -7.30 -28.09
C ALA A 369 -6.54 -8.05 -28.94
N SER A 370 -6.35 -7.62 -30.20
CA SER A 370 -5.32 -8.14 -31.10
C SER A 370 -3.87 -7.80 -30.70
N ARG A 371 -3.69 -6.91 -29.71
CA ARG A 371 -2.41 -6.38 -29.25
C ARG A 371 -1.94 -6.99 -27.92
N LEU A 372 -2.72 -7.90 -27.36
CA LEU A 372 -2.46 -8.49 -26.04
C LEU A 372 -1.55 -9.72 -26.15
N PRO A 373 -0.78 -10.05 -25.09
CA PRO A 373 -0.14 -11.35 -24.95
C PRO A 373 -1.16 -12.50 -25.03
N GLY A 374 -0.69 -13.69 -25.42
CA GLY A 374 -1.54 -14.88 -25.57
C GLY A 374 -2.21 -15.34 -24.28
N LEU A 375 -1.52 -15.25 -23.13
CA LEU A 375 -2.04 -15.67 -21.83
C LEU A 375 -2.00 -14.51 -20.83
N LEU A 376 -3.15 -14.25 -20.21
CA LEU A 376 -3.35 -13.23 -19.18
C LEU A 376 -3.80 -13.90 -17.89
N GLY A 377 -3.07 -13.70 -16.79
CA GLY A 377 -3.29 -14.46 -15.56
C GLY A 377 -3.41 -13.63 -14.29
N ALA A 378 -4.00 -14.22 -13.26
CA ALA A 378 -4.04 -13.68 -11.90
C ALA A 378 -4.25 -14.81 -10.88
N SER A 379 -3.70 -14.65 -9.69
CA SER A 379 -3.87 -15.59 -8.57
C SER A 379 -4.39 -14.82 -7.36
N PRO A 380 -5.71 -14.65 -7.23
CA PRO A 380 -6.30 -14.17 -5.98
C PRO A 380 -5.91 -15.10 -4.83
N ASP A 381 -5.66 -14.57 -3.63
CA ASP A 381 -5.25 -15.38 -2.47
C ASP A 381 -6.35 -16.39 -2.06
N ALA A 382 -7.61 -16.03 -2.26
CA ALA A 382 -8.77 -16.92 -2.13
C ALA A 382 -10.00 -16.36 -2.86
N MET A 383 -11.07 -17.14 -2.89
CA MET A 383 -12.41 -16.67 -3.22
C MET A 383 -13.32 -16.74 -2.00
N LEU A 384 -14.20 -15.78 -1.80
CA LEU A 384 -15.24 -15.81 -0.76
C LEU A 384 -16.62 -15.91 -1.41
N ARG A 385 -17.35 -16.98 -1.08
CA ARG A 385 -18.74 -17.15 -1.45
C ARG A 385 -19.63 -16.70 -0.31
N PHE A 386 -20.46 -15.69 -0.56
CA PHE A 386 -21.47 -15.20 0.36
C PHE A 386 -22.69 -16.13 0.39
N PRO A 387 -23.54 -16.05 1.44
CA PRO A 387 -24.74 -16.88 1.56
C PRO A 387 -25.76 -16.69 0.42
N ASP A 388 -25.77 -15.53 -0.23
CA ASP A 388 -26.59 -15.22 -1.40
C ASP A 388 -26.04 -15.80 -2.72
N GLY A 389 -24.90 -16.49 -2.65
CA GLY A 389 -24.23 -17.12 -3.79
C GLY A 389 -23.24 -16.21 -4.52
N VAL A 390 -23.17 -14.92 -4.18
CA VAL A 390 -22.20 -13.98 -4.78
C VAL A 390 -20.78 -14.45 -4.46
N LEU A 391 -19.91 -14.43 -5.48
CA LEU A 391 -18.51 -14.78 -5.35
C LEU A 391 -17.65 -13.50 -5.44
N ALA A 392 -16.77 -13.31 -4.48
CA ALA A 392 -15.78 -12.25 -4.48
C ALA A 392 -14.37 -12.83 -4.42
N ALA A 393 -13.42 -12.21 -5.13
CA ALA A 393 -12.01 -12.47 -4.94
C ALA A 393 -11.53 -11.91 -3.58
N ILE A 394 -10.44 -12.44 -3.03
CA ILE A 394 -9.79 -11.93 -1.82
C ILE A 394 -8.33 -11.65 -2.15
N GLU A 395 -7.87 -10.48 -1.76
CA GLU A 395 -6.46 -10.08 -1.84
C GLU A 395 -6.01 -9.62 -0.45
N VAL A 396 -4.98 -10.28 0.10
CA VAL A 396 -4.42 -10.02 1.41
C VAL A 396 -3.09 -9.29 1.27
N LYS A 397 -2.95 -8.19 2.03
CA LYS A 397 -1.68 -7.51 2.24
C LYS A 397 -1.36 -7.42 3.72
N ASN A 398 -0.42 -8.26 4.13
CA ASN A 398 0.12 -8.29 5.50
C ASN A 398 1.15 -7.18 5.71
N VAL A 399 0.81 -6.22 6.56
CA VAL A 399 1.70 -5.13 6.95
C VAL A 399 2.77 -5.68 7.88
N CYS A 400 4.01 -5.74 7.38
CA CYS A 400 5.16 -6.14 8.18
C CYS A 400 5.38 -5.17 9.35
N PRO A 401 5.40 -5.67 10.60
CA PRO A 401 5.49 -4.85 11.80
C PRO A 401 6.93 -4.37 12.07
N PHE A 402 7.92 -5.01 11.44
CA PHE A 402 9.33 -4.65 11.57
C PHE A 402 9.70 -3.41 10.76
N PHE A 403 10.52 -2.56 11.36
CA PHE A 403 11.15 -1.40 10.72
C PHE A 403 12.61 -1.24 11.19
N ALA A 404 13.41 -0.52 10.42
CA ALA A 404 14.79 -0.21 10.80
C ALA A 404 14.81 0.90 11.87
N HIS A 405 15.57 0.69 12.94
CA HIS A 405 15.72 1.65 14.03
C HIS A 405 17.11 1.53 14.65
N ASN A 406 17.89 2.62 14.67
CA ASN A 406 19.22 2.71 15.29
C ASN A 406 20.18 1.56 14.91
N GLY A 407 20.19 1.15 13.63
CA GLY A 407 21.06 0.06 13.15
C GLY A 407 20.56 -1.36 13.45
N ALA A 408 19.38 -1.51 14.07
CA ALA A 408 18.72 -2.78 14.32
C ALA A 408 17.31 -2.83 13.68
N LEU A 409 16.64 -3.97 13.80
CA LEU A 409 15.20 -4.06 13.54
C LEU A 409 14.44 -3.76 14.83
N ALA A 410 13.27 -3.13 14.69
CA ALA A 410 12.37 -2.86 15.79
C ALA A 410 10.92 -3.10 15.41
N VAL A 411 10.08 -3.26 16.42
CA VAL A 411 8.64 -3.39 16.33
C VAL A 411 7.97 -2.55 17.40
N HIS A 412 6.79 -1.99 17.08
CA HIS A 412 5.90 -1.46 18.09
C HIS A 412 5.13 -2.63 18.72
N SER A 413 5.37 -2.93 20.00
CA SER A 413 4.94 -4.19 20.64
C SER A 413 3.58 -4.10 21.35
N ALA A 414 2.85 -3.00 21.18
CA ALA A 414 1.52 -2.82 21.77
C ALA A 414 0.45 -2.47 20.74
N HIS A 415 -0.79 -2.85 21.06
CA HIS A 415 -1.97 -2.32 20.39
C HIS A 415 -2.07 -0.81 20.61
N VAL A 416 -2.41 -0.06 19.56
CA VAL A 416 -2.64 1.38 19.63
C VAL A 416 -4.08 1.66 19.18
N PRO A 417 -4.93 2.18 20.08
CA PRO A 417 -6.29 2.56 19.74
C PRO A 417 -6.34 3.49 18.54
N LEU A 418 -7.40 3.41 17.74
CA LEU A 418 -7.57 4.25 16.54
C LEU A 418 -7.44 5.74 16.86
N SER A 419 -7.97 6.19 18.01
CA SER A 419 -7.86 7.57 18.49
C SER A 419 -6.42 8.05 18.63
N ASP A 420 -5.48 7.16 18.92
CA ASP A 420 -4.12 7.50 19.33
C ASP A 420 -3.11 7.27 18.20
N ARG A 421 -3.51 6.64 17.09
CA ARG A 421 -2.58 6.26 16.01
C ARG A 421 -1.87 7.45 15.38
N HIS A 422 -2.54 8.59 15.32
CA HIS A 422 -1.99 9.84 14.79
C HIS A 422 -0.85 10.42 15.64
N LEU A 423 -0.70 9.98 16.89
CA LEU A 423 0.37 10.38 17.80
C LEU A 423 1.69 9.66 17.50
N LEU A 424 1.66 8.59 16.68
CA LEU A 424 2.84 7.83 16.30
C LEU A 424 3.14 8.02 14.81
N PRO A 425 4.42 8.16 14.44
CA PRO A 425 4.81 8.11 13.03
C PRO A 425 4.38 6.78 12.39
N HIS A 426 3.80 6.83 11.19
CA HIS A 426 3.33 5.63 10.46
C HIS A 426 4.42 4.56 10.26
N TRP A 427 5.69 4.95 10.15
CA TRP A 427 6.80 4.00 10.00
C TRP A 427 7.05 3.20 11.28
N ARG A 428 6.67 3.75 12.45
CA ARG A 428 6.72 3.09 13.75
C ARG A 428 5.45 2.27 13.98
N LEU A 429 4.28 2.87 13.75
CA LEU A 429 2.99 2.21 13.87
C LEU A 429 2.57 1.61 12.52
N ARG A 430 3.05 0.39 12.26
CA ARG A 430 2.79 -0.40 11.04
C ARG A 430 1.38 -1.04 11.07
N GLY A 431 0.35 -0.20 11.15
CA GLY A 431 -1.06 -0.59 11.17
C GLY A 431 -1.64 -0.96 9.80
N PRO A 432 -2.87 -1.50 9.76
CA PRO A 432 -3.55 -1.78 8.49
C PRO A 432 -3.89 -0.47 7.78
N ALA A 433 -4.02 -0.53 6.45
CA ALA A 433 -4.36 0.62 5.63
C ALA A 433 -5.70 1.25 6.04
N GLU A 434 -5.79 2.57 5.90
CA GLU A 434 -7.00 3.36 6.20
C GLU A 434 -7.83 3.66 4.93
N SER A 435 -7.20 3.58 3.77
CA SER A 435 -7.79 3.62 2.44
C SER A 435 -7.15 2.55 1.56
N VAL A 436 -7.78 2.22 0.42
CA VAL A 436 -7.20 1.29 -0.55
C VAL A 436 -5.93 1.92 -1.13
N PRO A 437 -4.74 1.29 -1.00
CA PRO A 437 -3.52 1.86 -1.55
C PRO A 437 -3.55 1.83 -3.08
N ALA A 438 -3.25 2.96 -3.72
CA ALA A 438 -3.31 3.13 -5.18
C ALA A 438 -2.52 2.09 -5.97
N ALA A 439 -1.38 1.63 -5.43
CA ALA A 439 -0.56 0.60 -6.04
C ALA A 439 -1.31 -0.72 -6.25
N TYR A 440 -2.32 -1.06 -5.43
CA TYR A 440 -3.01 -2.35 -5.52
C TYR A 440 -4.31 -2.29 -6.33
N VAL A 441 -4.79 -1.10 -6.74
CA VAL A 441 -6.00 -0.98 -7.55
C VAL A 441 -5.88 -1.70 -8.90
N PRO A 442 -4.77 -1.58 -9.68
CA PRO A 442 -4.60 -2.37 -10.89
C PRO A 442 -4.69 -3.87 -10.64
N GLN A 443 -4.04 -4.36 -9.58
CA GLN A 443 -4.05 -5.77 -9.22
C GLN A 443 -5.47 -6.25 -8.89
N ALA A 444 -6.19 -5.52 -8.03
CA ALA A 444 -7.55 -5.89 -7.63
C ALA A 444 -8.52 -5.92 -8.82
N GLN A 445 -8.47 -4.92 -9.69
CA GLN A 445 -9.32 -4.86 -10.89
C GLN A 445 -8.98 -5.99 -11.89
N TRP A 446 -7.68 -6.28 -12.04
CA TRP A 446 -7.20 -7.36 -12.89
C TRP A 446 -7.62 -8.75 -12.39
N GLU A 447 -7.51 -9.00 -11.08
CA GLU A 447 -7.96 -10.25 -10.46
C GLU A 447 -9.45 -10.47 -10.65
N MET A 448 -10.28 -9.44 -10.43
CA MET A 448 -11.72 -9.53 -10.69
C MET A 448 -12.02 -9.85 -12.15
N PHE A 449 -11.33 -9.19 -13.07
CA PHE A 449 -11.49 -9.44 -14.50
C PHE A 449 -11.10 -10.86 -14.90
N VAL A 450 -9.88 -11.31 -14.56
CA VAL A 450 -9.35 -12.63 -14.96
C VAL A 450 -10.10 -13.78 -14.27
N SER A 451 -10.56 -13.59 -13.04
CA SER A 451 -11.35 -14.61 -12.32
C SER A 451 -12.84 -14.61 -12.67
N GLY A 452 -13.32 -13.60 -13.42
CA GLY A 452 -14.74 -13.44 -13.73
C GLY A 452 -15.59 -13.01 -12.53
N THR A 453 -15.00 -12.43 -11.49
CA THR A 453 -15.74 -11.86 -10.34
C THR A 453 -16.03 -10.37 -10.57
N HIS A 454 -17.01 -9.85 -9.83
CA HIS A 454 -17.38 -8.42 -9.85
C HIS A 454 -17.03 -7.70 -8.54
N LYS A 455 -16.60 -8.44 -7.53
CA LYS A 455 -16.29 -7.94 -6.20
C LYS A 455 -14.96 -8.51 -5.73
N LEU A 456 -14.19 -7.72 -5.01
CA LEU A 456 -12.97 -8.15 -4.35
C LEU A 456 -12.91 -7.57 -2.94
N LEU A 457 -12.55 -8.42 -1.98
CA LEU A 457 -12.20 -8.01 -0.62
C LEU A 457 -10.69 -7.77 -0.54
N PHE A 458 -10.29 -6.51 -0.41
CA PHE A 458 -8.89 -6.16 -0.14
C PHE A 458 -8.69 -6.10 1.37
N VAL A 459 -7.85 -6.98 1.91
CA VAL A 459 -7.59 -7.13 3.33
C VAL A 459 -6.21 -6.58 3.66
N SER A 460 -6.14 -5.43 4.31
CA SER A 460 -4.88 -4.97 4.91
C SER A 460 -4.82 -5.47 6.35
N ALA A 461 -3.92 -6.41 6.63
CA ALA A 461 -3.80 -7.06 7.93
C ALA A 461 -2.55 -6.60 8.69
N SER A 462 -2.67 -6.37 10.00
CA SER A 462 -1.57 -6.01 10.89
C SER A 462 -1.52 -6.95 12.09
N ALA A 463 -0.30 -7.25 12.55
CA ALA A 463 -0.04 -8.18 13.64
C ALA A 463 -0.77 -7.81 14.95
N LEU A 464 -0.82 -6.52 15.28
CA LEU A 464 -1.31 -6.01 16.58
C LEU A 464 -2.44 -4.97 16.45
N GLN A 465 -2.73 -4.53 15.24
CA GLN A 465 -3.63 -3.40 14.99
C GLN A 465 -4.94 -3.83 14.32
N GLY A 466 -5.15 -5.15 14.21
CA GLY A 466 -6.28 -5.76 13.50
C GLY A 466 -6.13 -5.68 11.99
N SER A 467 -7.25 -5.85 11.29
CA SER A 467 -7.32 -5.75 9.83
C SER A 467 -8.35 -4.74 9.39
N THR A 468 -8.08 -4.08 8.26
CA THR A 468 -9.07 -3.26 7.55
C THR A 468 -9.46 -3.97 6.28
N VAL A 469 -10.76 -4.17 6.06
CA VAL A 469 -11.30 -4.83 4.88
C VAL A 469 -12.02 -3.80 4.02
N PHE A 470 -11.69 -3.75 2.73
CA PHE A 470 -12.34 -2.92 1.73
C PHE A 470 -13.06 -3.80 0.73
N LEU A 471 -14.25 -3.39 0.29
CA LEU A 471 -14.98 -4.06 -0.78
C LEU A 471 -14.85 -3.22 -2.05
N LEU A 472 -14.07 -3.73 -3.02
CA LEU A 472 -13.96 -3.13 -4.33
C LEU A 472 -14.98 -3.78 -5.28
N GLU A 473 -15.55 -2.96 -6.15
CA GLU A 473 -16.34 -3.42 -7.28
C GLU A 473 -15.52 -3.30 -8.57
N ARG A 474 -15.77 -4.22 -9.51
CA ARG A 474 -15.08 -4.22 -10.79
C ARG A 474 -15.54 -3.03 -11.63
N ASP A 475 -14.56 -2.30 -12.15
CA ASP A 475 -14.77 -1.18 -13.04
C ASP A 475 -14.30 -1.57 -14.45
N ASP A 476 -15.26 -1.96 -15.30
CA ASP A 476 -14.95 -2.45 -16.65
C ASP A 476 -14.27 -1.40 -17.54
N SER A 477 -14.55 -0.11 -17.33
CA SER A 477 -13.84 0.95 -18.06
C SER A 477 -12.40 1.11 -17.58
N TYR A 478 -12.13 0.86 -16.29
CA TYR A 478 -10.76 0.80 -15.78
C TYR A 478 -10.02 -0.42 -16.33
N VAL A 479 -10.67 -1.58 -16.36
CA VAL A 479 -10.12 -2.80 -16.97
C VAL A 479 -9.79 -2.59 -18.45
N GLU A 480 -10.64 -1.86 -19.19
CA GLU A 480 -10.35 -1.50 -20.58
C GLU A 480 -9.06 -0.67 -20.71
N LEU A 481 -8.84 0.30 -19.82
CA LEU A 481 -7.60 1.07 -19.78
C LEU A 481 -6.40 0.18 -19.43
N LEU A 482 -6.52 -0.75 -18.48
CA LEU A 482 -5.47 -1.72 -18.18
C LEU A 482 -5.08 -2.52 -19.42
N LEU A 483 -6.05 -3.11 -20.11
CA LEU A 483 -5.83 -3.91 -21.31
C LEU A 483 -5.18 -3.08 -22.43
N ARG A 484 -5.60 -1.82 -22.61
CA ARG A 484 -5.02 -0.90 -23.60
C ARG A 484 -3.53 -0.65 -23.31
N PHE A 485 -3.17 -0.33 -22.07
CA PHE A 485 -1.76 -0.05 -21.71
C PHE A 485 -0.90 -1.31 -21.66
N ILE A 486 -1.46 -2.46 -21.30
CA ILE A 486 -0.78 -3.75 -21.47
C ILE A 486 -0.48 -4.01 -22.96
N GLY A 487 -1.46 -3.77 -23.84
CA GLY A 487 -1.28 -3.92 -25.29
C GLY A 487 -0.23 -2.95 -25.86
N HIS A 488 -0.21 -1.70 -25.39
CA HIS A 488 0.86 -0.76 -25.72
C HIS A 488 2.22 -1.27 -25.28
N PHE A 489 2.36 -1.70 -24.03
CA PHE A 489 3.64 -2.18 -23.52
C PHE A 489 4.15 -3.37 -24.33
N TYR A 490 3.26 -4.32 -24.61
CA TYR A 490 3.59 -5.53 -25.35
C TYR A 490 3.98 -5.24 -26.80
N CYS A 491 3.18 -4.45 -27.52
CA CYS A 491 3.46 -4.14 -28.93
C CYS A 491 4.64 -3.19 -29.11
N ASP A 492 4.72 -2.12 -28.31
CA ASP A 492 5.65 -1.02 -28.53
C ASP A 492 7.06 -1.36 -28.00
N PHE A 493 7.17 -2.26 -27.02
CA PHE A 493 8.46 -2.66 -26.43
C PHE A 493 8.77 -4.14 -26.66
N VAL A 494 7.91 -5.05 -26.21
CA VAL A 494 8.21 -6.51 -26.20
C VAL A 494 8.34 -7.07 -27.61
N LEU A 495 7.34 -6.89 -28.48
CA LEU A 495 7.39 -7.39 -29.87
C LEU A 495 8.46 -6.70 -30.72
N VAL A 496 8.79 -5.45 -30.40
CA VAL A 496 9.87 -4.69 -31.06
C VAL A 496 11.25 -5.17 -30.57
N GLY A 497 11.33 -5.82 -29.41
CA GLY A 497 12.58 -6.23 -28.78
C GLY A 497 13.40 -5.05 -28.25
N ARG A 498 12.75 -3.92 -27.94
CA ARG A 498 13.41 -2.72 -27.41
C ARG A 498 12.83 -2.35 -26.04
N PRO A 499 13.66 -2.22 -25.00
CA PRO A 499 13.17 -1.87 -23.66
C PRO A 499 12.57 -0.46 -23.63
N PRO A 500 11.58 -0.22 -22.75
CA PRO A 500 11.00 1.11 -22.56
C PRO A 500 12.03 2.09 -21.98
N GLY A 501 11.87 3.38 -22.29
CA GLY A 501 12.56 4.47 -21.58
C GLY A 501 11.85 4.86 -20.28
N GLY A 502 12.36 5.84 -19.53
CA GLY A 502 11.68 6.34 -18.32
C GLY A 502 10.38 7.08 -18.63
N ASP A 503 9.41 7.01 -17.72
CA ASP A 503 8.08 7.64 -17.82
C ASP A 503 7.36 7.34 -19.16
N PHE A 504 7.53 6.14 -19.71
CA PHE A 504 7.22 5.77 -21.10
C PHE A 504 5.76 5.99 -21.56
N PHE A 505 4.79 6.07 -20.64
CA PHE A 505 3.39 6.40 -20.97
C PHE A 505 2.94 7.81 -20.57
N TRP A 506 3.79 8.59 -19.89
CA TRP A 506 3.37 9.87 -19.30
C TRP A 506 2.84 10.89 -20.32
N GLY A 507 3.34 10.85 -21.55
CA GLY A 507 2.90 11.73 -22.63
C GLY A 507 1.54 11.40 -23.24
N LEU A 508 0.94 10.26 -22.88
CA LEU A 508 -0.30 9.77 -23.47
C LEU A 508 -1.51 10.26 -22.67
N GLY A 509 -2.48 10.91 -23.33
CA GLY A 509 -3.67 11.47 -22.68
C GLY A 509 -4.50 10.43 -21.90
N ASP A 510 -4.70 9.25 -22.49
CA ASP A 510 -5.44 8.15 -21.86
C ASP A 510 -4.73 7.58 -20.62
N TYR A 511 -3.41 7.79 -20.48
CA TYR A 511 -2.67 7.30 -19.32
C TYR A 511 -3.02 8.13 -18.08
N GLN A 512 -3.23 9.43 -18.26
CA GLN A 512 -3.73 10.29 -17.18
C GLN A 512 -5.14 9.87 -16.74
N ALA A 513 -5.98 9.40 -17.68
CA ALA A 513 -7.30 8.87 -17.33
C ALA A 513 -7.20 7.61 -16.45
N LEU A 514 -6.26 6.71 -16.74
CA LEU A 514 -5.98 5.53 -15.89
C LEU A 514 -5.59 5.98 -14.47
N LEU A 515 -4.62 6.88 -14.34
CA LEU A 515 -4.15 7.35 -13.04
C LEU A 515 -5.22 8.11 -12.24
N LEU A 516 -6.01 8.97 -12.91
CA LEU A 516 -7.13 9.68 -12.29
C LEU A 516 -8.19 8.70 -11.77
N ARG A 517 -8.50 7.66 -12.55
CA ARG A 517 -9.49 6.65 -12.17
C ARG A 517 -8.97 5.75 -11.03
N THR A 518 -7.67 5.46 -10.98
CA THR A 518 -7.02 4.84 -9.82
C THR A 518 -7.28 5.65 -8.55
N ARG A 519 -7.02 6.97 -8.59
CA ARG A 519 -7.28 7.86 -7.44
C ARG A 519 -8.75 7.93 -7.07
N ALA A 520 -9.64 7.97 -8.07
CA ALA A 520 -11.07 7.97 -7.85
C ALA A 520 -11.49 6.73 -7.05
N ILE A 521 -11.09 5.52 -7.48
CA ILE A 521 -11.35 4.26 -6.78
C ILE A 521 -10.81 4.32 -5.34
N CYS A 522 -9.57 4.75 -5.13
CA CYS A 522 -9.00 4.91 -3.78
C CYS A 522 -9.82 5.82 -2.86
N SER A 523 -10.35 6.92 -3.40
CA SER A 523 -11.12 7.91 -2.64
C SER A 523 -12.58 7.52 -2.43
N SER A 524 -13.16 6.76 -3.35
CA SER A 524 -14.58 6.39 -3.32
C SER A 524 -14.84 5.06 -2.62
N THR A 525 -13.82 4.18 -2.48
CA THR A 525 -13.99 2.90 -1.79
C THR A 525 -13.96 3.09 -0.27
N PRO A 526 -15.09 2.92 0.43
CA PRO A 526 -15.11 3.01 1.89
C PRO A 526 -14.48 1.77 2.53
N VAL A 527 -14.11 1.90 3.81
CA VAL A 527 -13.87 0.73 4.66
C VAL A 527 -15.17 -0.07 4.75
N HIS A 528 -15.13 -1.35 4.40
CA HIS A 528 -16.29 -2.22 4.48
C HIS A 528 -16.55 -2.67 5.92
N PHE A 529 -15.51 -3.20 6.58
CA PHE A 529 -15.50 -3.49 8.02
C PHE A 529 -14.06 -3.59 8.54
N ARG A 530 -13.92 -3.68 9.86
CA ARG A 530 -12.62 -3.88 10.53
C ARG A 530 -12.67 -5.12 11.39
N ILE A 531 -11.61 -5.91 11.33
CA ILE A 531 -11.42 -7.05 12.22
C ILE A 531 -10.57 -6.56 13.39
N PRO A 532 -11.05 -6.64 14.64
CA PRO A 532 -10.31 -6.15 15.79
C PRO A 532 -9.00 -6.94 15.98
N PRO A 533 -8.00 -6.38 16.68
CA PRO A 533 -6.85 -7.15 17.12
C PRO A 533 -7.29 -8.27 18.08
N ASP A 534 -6.44 -9.28 18.23
CA ASP A 534 -6.62 -10.32 19.26
C ASP A 534 -6.62 -9.66 20.65
N SER A 535 -7.32 -10.26 21.61
CA SER A 535 -7.51 -9.66 22.94
C SER A 535 -6.16 -9.42 23.66
N HIS A 536 -6.10 -8.39 24.53
CA HIS A 536 -4.86 -8.04 25.26
C HIS A 536 -4.28 -9.21 26.10
N ALA A 537 -5.15 -10.08 26.65
CA ALA A 537 -4.75 -11.26 27.41
C ALA A 537 -4.08 -12.32 26.51
N GLU A 538 -4.55 -12.47 25.27
CA GLU A 538 -3.90 -13.31 24.27
C GLU A 538 -2.60 -12.65 23.77
N ALA A 539 -2.58 -11.33 23.57
CA ALA A 539 -1.42 -10.55 23.09
C ALA A 539 -0.20 -10.63 24.03
N CYS A 540 -0.41 -10.59 25.35
CA CYS A 540 0.66 -10.65 26.36
C CYS A 540 1.30 -12.05 26.52
N ALA A 541 0.67 -13.13 26.06
CA ALA A 541 1.04 -14.49 26.48
C ALA A 541 2.13 -15.19 25.63
N ARG A 542 2.75 -14.57 24.62
CA ARG A 542 3.73 -15.23 23.72
C ARG A 542 4.77 -14.27 23.12
N GLU A 543 5.50 -13.58 23.98
CA GLU A 543 6.72 -12.87 23.61
C GLU A 543 7.60 -13.89 22.83
N LEU A 544 8.10 -13.59 21.64
CA LEU A 544 8.82 -12.39 21.27
C LEU A 544 8.72 -12.20 19.75
N PHE A 545 8.54 -10.96 19.29
CA PHE A 545 8.66 -10.58 17.87
C PHE A 545 10.05 -10.87 17.29
N PHE A 546 11.02 -11.11 18.17
CA PHE A 546 12.37 -11.54 17.82
C PHE A 546 12.63 -12.86 18.51
N ASP A 547 13.23 -13.84 17.83
CA ASP A 547 13.62 -15.05 18.55
C ASP A 547 14.55 -14.65 19.70
N ALA A 548 14.27 -15.10 20.93
CA ALA A 548 15.20 -14.89 22.04
C ALA A 548 16.57 -15.38 21.57
N ALA A 549 17.58 -14.51 21.65
CA ALA A 549 18.91 -15.00 21.91
C ALA A 549 18.83 -15.69 23.27
N LEU A 550 18.66 -17.01 23.28
CA LEU A 550 18.87 -17.83 24.47
C LEU A 550 20.30 -17.66 24.96
#